data_AF-A0A2M8RCF3-F1
#
_entry.id   AF-A0A2M8RCF3-F1
#
_cell.length_a   1.000
_cell.length_b   1.000
_cell.length_c   1.000
_cell.angle_alpha   90.00
_cell.angle_beta   90.00
_cell.angle_gamma   90.00
#
_symmetry.space_group_name_H-M   'P 1'
#
loop_
_entity.id
_entity.type
_entity.pdbx_description
1 polymer ?
#
loop_
_entity_poly.entity_id
_entity_poly.type
_entity_poly.pdbx_seq_one_letter_code
_entity_poly.pdbx_strand_id
1 'polypeptide(L)'
;MLMATLYSHDIRRHVFGEAASYPIRKISLSDLTEALRLGWEDFQAMPSHAIVVCLIYPVLGLVLFRMVLGYSVLPLLFPLAAGFALIGPFAAIGLYELSRRRERGEEVEAWDAIKVLRAPSFGAMVELGVLLLVLFGAWIGVANAIYVSIFGHAAAASIPDFATRVLTTPEGWSLIIVGCGVGFLFAVLALCVSVVSFPLMLDRHATAIDAIRTSLRAVTANPVAMAGWGLIVAALLVIGSLPLFVGLAVVLPVLGHATWHLYRRVGEPNPNPPDAPPPPPKGRRYAADFPANLFPWSREGEQ
;
A
#
# COMPACT_ATOMS: atom_id res chain seq x y z
N MET A 1 -43.81 -16.92 3.45
CA MET A 1 -42.96 -17.03 4.65
C MET A 1 -41.59 -17.64 4.34
N LEU A 2 -41.50 -18.78 3.62
CA LEU A 2 -40.22 -19.41 3.22
C LEU A 2 -39.29 -18.55 2.32
N MET A 3 -39.86 -17.75 1.42
CA MET A 3 -39.08 -16.85 0.54
C MET A 3 -38.43 -15.67 1.28
N ALA A 4 -39.06 -15.18 2.35
CA ALA A 4 -38.51 -14.07 3.15
C ALA A 4 -37.33 -14.52 4.02
N THR A 5 -37.32 -15.78 4.48
CA THR A 5 -36.21 -16.38 5.22
C THR A 5 -34.99 -16.63 4.33
N LEU A 6 -35.18 -17.11 3.09
CA LEU A 6 -34.09 -17.28 2.12
C LEU A 6 -33.50 -15.93 1.68
N TYR A 7 -34.37 -14.94 1.42
CA TYR A 7 -33.94 -13.58 1.08
C TYR A 7 -33.19 -12.88 2.23
N SER A 8 -33.68 -13.04 3.47
CA SER A 8 -32.99 -12.54 4.68
C SER A 8 -31.67 -13.26 4.92
N HIS A 9 -31.56 -14.54 4.57
CA HIS A 9 -30.34 -15.33 4.73
C HIS A 9 -29.27 -14.93 3.69
N ASP A 10 -29.64 -14.61 2.45
CA ASP A 10 -28.70 -14.11 1.44
C ASP A 10 -28.23 -12.68 1.71
N ILE A 11 -29.11 -11.79 2.18
CA ILE A 11 -28.68 -10.46 2.64
C ILE A 11 -27.73 -10.59 3.84
N ARG A 12 -27.99 -11.51 4.78
CA ARG A 12 -27.08 -11.76 5.89
C ARG A 12 -25.72 -12.28 5.44
N ARG A 13 -25.66 -13.14 4.41
CA ARG A 13 -24.42 -13.66 3.82
C ARG A 13 -23.62 -12.60 3.05
N HIS A 14 -24.30 -11.64 2.42
CA HIS A 14 -23.63 -10.53 1.73
C HIS A 14 -23.17 -9.42 2.67
N VAL A 15 -23.90 -9.17 3.78
CA VAL A 15 -23.58 -8.12 4.76
C VAL A 15 -22.60 -8.60 5.84
N PHE A 16 -22.69 -9.87 6.21
CA PHE A 16 -21.74 -10.57 7.08
C PHE A 16 -21.26 -11.76 6.28
N GLY A 17 -20.12 -11.61 5.58
CA GLY A 17 -19.50 -12.70 4.84
C GLY A 17 -19.54 -13.98 5.68
N GLU A 18 -19.74 -15.14 5.02
CA GLU A 18 -19.44 -16.40 5.69
C GLU A 18 -18.07 -16.22 6.33
N ALA A 19 -18.02 -16.39 7.67
CA ALA A 19 -16.77 -16.43 8.40
C ALA A 19 -16.04 -17.70 7.95
N ALA A 20 -15.57 -17.72 6.71
CA ALA A 20 -14.55 -18.62 6.23
C ALA A 20 -13.41 -18.41 7.19
N SER A 21 -13.29 -19.32 8.16
CA SER A 21 -12.28 -19.26 9.19
C SER A 21 -10.95 -19.30 8.47
N TYR A 22 -10.36 -18.13 8.20
CA TYR A 22 -9.04 -18.04 7.64
C TYR A 22 -8.08 -18.60 8.70
N PRO A 23 -7.50 -19.78 8.49
CA PRO A 23 -6.64 -20.40 9.48
C PRO A 23 -5.35 -19.59 9.54
N ILE A 24 -5.03 -19.13 10.75
CA ILE A 24 -3.86 -18.31 11.02
C ILE A 24 -2.78 -19.21 11.57
N ARG A 25 -1.62 -19.17 10.93
CA ARG A 25 -0.41 -19.88 11.37
C ARG A 25 0.41 -19.01 12.31
N LYS A 26 1.16 -19.68 13.18
CA LYS A 26 2.21 -19.02 13.93
C LYS A 26 3.43 -18.81 13.03
N ILE A 27 3.96 -17.60 13.02
CA ILE A 27 5.16 -17.23 12.28
C ILE A 27 6.27 -16.78 13.24
N SER A 28 7.50 -16.98 12.80
CA SER A 28 8.74 -16.67 13.51
C SER A 28 9.42 -15.43 12.92
N LEU A 29 10.48 -14.95 13.57
CA LEU A 29 11.24 -13.81 13.03
C LEU A 29 11.99 -14.16 11.73
N SER A 30 12.39 -15.42 11.51
CA SER A 30 13.01 -15.85 10.25
C SER A 30 12.06 -15.76 9.07
N ASP A 31 10.74 -15.91 9.30
CA ASP A 31 9.72 -15.74 8.27
C ASP A 31 9.65 -14.30 7.76
N LEU A 32 9.99 -13.31 8.61
CA LEU A 32 10.06 -11.90 8.23
C LEU A 32 11.26 -11.63 7.31
N THR A 33 12.44 -12.14 7.69
CA THR A 33 13.66 -12.00 6.88
C THR A 33 13.47 -12.65 5.51
N GLU A 34 12.85 -13.82 5.48
CA GLU A 34 12.56 -14.50 4.24
C GLU A 34 11.49 -13.76 3.41
N ALA A 35 10.51 -13.11 4.04
CA ALA A 35 9.52 -12.31 3.32
C ALA A 35 10.19 -11.09 2.66
N LEU A 36 11.14 -10.45 3.36
CA LEU A 36 11.97 -9.39 2.77
C LEU A 36 12.83 -9.89 1.62
N ARG A 37 13.44 -11.08 1.75
CA ARG A 37 14.26 -11.70 0.70
C ARG A 37 13.44 -11.92 -0.57
N LEU A 38 12.27 -12.53 -0.46
CA LEU A 38 11.35 -12.74 -1.59
C LEU A 38 10.83 -11.42 -2.15
N GLY A 39 10.53 -10.44 -1.29
CA GLY A 39 10.14 -9.10 -1.73
C GLY A 39 11.24 -8.36 -2.51
N TRP A 40 12.50 -8.60 -2.15
CA TRP A 40 13.65 -8.09 -2.88
C TRP A 40 13.85 -8.79 -4.24
N GLU A 41 13.69 -10.11 -4.30
CA GLU A 41 13.70 -10.86 -5.56
C GLU A 41 12.58 -10.40 -6.50
N ASP A 42 11.41 -10.09 -5.96
CA ASP A 42 10.26 -9.49 -6.65
C ASP A 42 10.58 -8.12 -7.22
N PHE A 43 11.19 -7.25 -6.42
CA PHE A 43 11.66 -5.96 -6.87
C PHE A 43 12.71 -6.05 -8.01
N GLN A 44 13.60 -7.03 -7.97
CA GLN A 44 14.63 -7.20 -9.00
C GLN A 44 14.09 -7.75 -10.32
N ALA A 45 13.08 -8.62 -10.26
CA ALA A 45 12.54 -9.27 -11.45
C ALA A 45 11.44 -8.46 -12.15
N MET A 46 10.77 -7.55 -11.42
CA MET A 46 9.63 -6.77 -11.93
C MET A 46 9.97 -5.28 -11.98
N PRO A 47 9.46 -4.51 -12.96
CA PRO A 47 9.72 -3.06 -13.07
C PRO A 47 8.91 -2.23 -12.06
N SER A 48 8.80 -2.67 -10.80
CA SER A 48 7.97 -2.03 -9.77
C SER A 48 8.52 -0.67 -9.31
N HIS A 49 9.82 -0.43 -9.45
CA HIS A 49 10.45 0.88 -9.20
C HIS A 49 9.84 1.99 -10.08
N ALA A 50 9.44 1.69 -11.32
CA ALA A 50 8.92 2.68 -12.25
C ALA A 50 7.64 3.37 -11.71
N ILE A 51 6.77 2.59 -11.05
CA ILE A 51 5.51 3.09 -10.46
C ILE A 51 5.81 4.16 -9.40
N VAL A 52 6.79 3.92 -8.54
CA VAL A 52 7.11 4.80 -7.41
C VAL A 52 7.96 5.99 -7.87
N VAL A 53 8.85 5.79 -8.85
CA VAL A 53 9.63 6.86 -9.49
C VAL A 53 8.71 7.91 -10.14
N CYS A 54 7.64 7.49 -10.83
CA CYS A 54 6.64 8.41 -11.39
C CYS A 54 5.95 9.29 -10.34
N LEU A 55 5.93 8.85 -9.08
CA LEU A 55 5.38 9.57 -7.95
C LEU A 55 6.39 10.52 -7.30
N ILE A 56 7.63 10.05 -7.12
CA ILE A 56 8.69 10.77 -6.42
C ILE A 56 9.26 11.92 -7.26
N TYR A 57 9.45 11.73 -8.57
CA TYR A 57 10.12 12.72 -9.43
C TYR A 57 9.36 14.05 -9.58
N PRO A 58 8.02 14.07 -9.78
CA PRO A 58 7.25 15.31 -9.81
C PRO A 58 7.33 16.08 -8.48
N VAL A 59 7.29 15.33 -7.36
CA VAL A 59 7.45 15.88 -6.01
C VAL A 59 8.82 16.55 -5.84
N LEU A 60 9.90 15.87 -6.21
CA LEU A 60 11.25 16.42 -6.19
C LEU A 60 11.38 17.66 -7.07
N GLY A 61 10.79 17.64 -8.26
CA GLY A 61 10.76 18.79 -9.16
C GLY A 61 10.13 20.03 -8.52
N LEU A 62 9.02 19.86 -7.80
CA LEU A 62 8.34 20.95 -7.10
C LEU A 62 9.16 21.49 -5.92
N VAL A 63 9.84 20.61 -5.18
CA VAL A 63 10.76 21.00 -4.09
C VAL A 63 11.94 21.79 -4.65
N LEU A 64 12.61 21.28 -5.69
CA LEU A 64 13.74 21.94 -6.35
C LEU A 64 13.32 23.29 -6.95
N PHE A 65 12.16 23.35 -7.61
CA PHE A 65 11.61 24.61 -8.12
C PHE A 65 11.43 25.66 -7.01
N ARG A 66 10.88 25.26 -5.85
CA ARG A 66 10.72 26.18 -4.71
C ARG A 66 12.05 26.64 -4.13
N MET A 67 13.04 25.75 -4.05
CA MET A 67 14.39 26.09 -3.59
C MET A 67 15.08 27.09 -4.53
N VAL A 68 14.95 26.91 -5.84
CA VAL A 68 15.50 27.84 -6.84
C VAL A 68 14.87 29.22 -6.73
N LEU A 69 13.59 29.31 -6.37
CA LEU A 69 12.90 30.58 -6.13
C LEU A 69 13.21 31.21 -4.75
N GLY A 70 14.08 30.59 -3.93
CA GLY A 70 14.48 31.12 -2.62
C GLY A 70 13.41 31.00 -1.54
N TYR A 71 12.34 30.21 -1.77
CA TYR A 71 11.29 30.00 -0.77
C TYR A 71 11.65 28.88 0.21
N SER A 72 11.07 28.94 1.41
CA SER A 72 11.21 27.86 2.39
C SER A 72 10.51 26.59 1.91
N VAL A 73 11.20 25.45 2.07
CA VAL A 73 10.67 24.10 1.79
C VAL A 73 9.94 23.48 2.98
N LEU A 74 10.12 24.04 4.18
CA LEU A 74 9.47 23.63 5.43
C LEU A 74 7.94 23.48 5.28
N PRO A 75 7.21 24.44 4.66
CA PRO A 75 5.78 24.30 4.41
C PRO A 75 5.40 23.12 3.50
N LEU A 76 6.31 22.65 2.63
CA LEU A 76 6.05 21.52 1.74
C LEU A 76 6.24 20.17 2.42
N LEU A 77 7.07 20.07 3.47
CA LEU A 77 7.34 18.78 4.13
C LEU A 77 6.05 18.09 4.57
N PHE A 78 5.10 18.85 5.12
CA PHE A 78 3.83 18.31 5.57
C PHE A 78 2.95 17.80 4.41
N PRO A 79 2.62 18.61 3.37
CA PRO A 79 1.91 18.12 2.18
C PRO A 79 2.58 16.92 1.50
N LEU A 80 3.92 16.87 1.46
CA LEU A 80 4.64 15.76 0.86
C LEU A 80 4.52 14.49 1.68
N ALA A 81 4.76 14.56 2.99
CA ALA A 81 4.59 13.43 3.90
C ALA A 81 3.14 12.91 3.86
N ALA A 82 2.17 13.82 3.87
CA ALA A 82 0.76 13.48 3.73
C ALA A 82 0.47 12.83 2.36
N GLY A 83 0.93 13.41 1.26
CA GLY A 83 0.75 12.86 -0.09
C GLY A 83 1.27 11.43 -0.22
N PHE A 84 2.48 11.14 0.26
CA PHE A 84 3.02 9.78 0.26
C PHE A 84 2.19 8.82 1.13
N ALA A 85 1.75 9.25 2.31
CA ALA A 85 0.92 8.44 3.19
C ALA A 85 -0.46 8.11 2.57
N LEU A 86 -1.07 9.08 1.86
CA LEU A 86 -2.36 8.91 1.20
C LEU A 86 -2.28 7.96 -0.01
N ILE A 87 -1.18 8.01 -0.75
CA ILE A 87 -0.99 7.25 -2.00
C ILE A 87 -0.49 5.83 -1.71
N GLY A 88 0.26 5.65 -0.62
CA GLY A 88 0.86 4.37 -0.22
C GLY A 88 -0.08 3.16 -0.24
N PRO A 89 -1.28 3.21 0.39
CA PRO A 89 -2.21 2.09 0.40
C PRO A 89 -2.62 1.64 -1.00
N PHE A 90 -2.86 2.57 -1.92
CA PHE A 90 -3.28 2.25 -3.29
C PHE A 90 -2.12 1.75 -4.14
N ALA A 91 -0.94 2.36 -3.99
CA ALA A 91 0.27 1.89 -4.66
C ALA A 91 0.63 0.46 -4.24
N ALA A 92 0.46 0.12 -2.96
CA ALA A 92 0.71 -1.21 -2.42
C ALA A 92 -0.19 -2.29 -3.05
N ILE A 93 -1.47 -1.98 -3.32
CA ILE A 93 -2.39 -2.93 -3.98
C ILE A 93 -1.86 -3.36 -5.36
N GLY A 94 -1.33 -2.41 -6.15
CA GLY A 94 -0.71 -2.71 -7.43
C GLY A 94 0.50 -3.64 -7.31
N LEU A 95 1.33 -3.45 -6.26
CA LEU A 95 2.50 -4.30 -5.99
C LEU A 95 2.11 -5.71 -5.54
N TYR A 96 1.04 -5.84 -4.74
CA TYR A 96 0.49 -7.13 -4.34
C TYR A 96 0.01 -7.94 -5.55
N GLU A 97 -0.61 -7.28 -6.54
CA GLU A 97 -1.03 -7.93 -7.78
C GLU A 97 0.15 -8.48 -8.59
N LEU A 98 1.23 -7.71 -8.70
CA LEU A 98 2.43 -8.13 -9.42
C LEU A 98 3.07 -9.36 -8.76
N SER A 99 3.24 -9.37 -7.43
CA SER A 99 3.75 -10.54 -6.69
C SER A 99 2.83 -11.75 -6.83
N ARG A 100 1.51 -11.57 -6.73
CA ARG A 100 0.52 -12.64 -6.91
C ARG A 100 0.64 -13.30 -8.28
N ARG A 101 0.77 -12.51 -9.34
CA ARG A 101 0.92 -13.01 -10.71
C ARG A 101 2.21 -13.78 -10.91
N ARG A 102 3.31 -13.25 -10.36
CA ARG A 102 4.61 -13.92 -10.42
C ARG A 102 4.58 -15.26 -9.70
N GLU A 103 3.97 -15.34 -8.52
CA GLU A 103 3.79 -16.61 -7.80
C GLU A 103 3.00 -17.65 -8.61
N ARG A 104 2.10 -17.19 -9.49
CA ARG A 104 1.32 -18.06 -10.40
C ARG A 104 2.02 -18.37 -11.73
N GLY A 105 3.22 -17.84 -11.95
CA GLY A 105 3.96 -18.00 -13.21
C GLY A 105 3.34 -17.24 -14.40
N GLU A 106 2.50 -16.24 -14.14
CA GLU A 106 1.92 -15.37 -15.18
C GLU A 106 2.97 -14.38 -15.69
N GLU A 107 2.85 -13.92 -16.94
CA GLU A 107 3.69 -12.83 -17.45
C GLU A 107 3.35 -11.53 -16.74
N VAL A 108 4.37 -10.78 -16.31
CA VAL A 108 4.22 -9.58 -15.49
C VAL A 108 4.69 -8.36 -16.26
N GLU A 109 3.79 -7.44 -16.57
CA GLU A 109 4.08 -6.10 -17.08
C GLU A 109 3.71 -5.03 -16.06
N ALA A 110 4.37 -3.86 -16.09
CA ALA A 110 4.06 -2.75 -15.16
C ALA A 110 2.58 -2.31 -15.22
N TRP A 111 1.95 -2.41 -16.40
CA TRP A 111 0.55 -2.08 -16.63
C TRP A 111 -0.44 -3.03 -15.95
N ASP A 112 0.01 -4.23 -15.55
CA ASP A 112 -0.83 -5.19 -14.84
C ASP A 112 -1.21 -4.71 -13.43
N ALA A 113 -0.41 -3.82 -12.83
CA ALA A 113 -0.75 -3.20 -11.55
C ALA A 113 -2.08 -2.42 -11.61
N ILE A 114 -2.48 -1.92 -12.79
CA ILE A 114 -3.74 -1.20 -12.99
C ILE A 114 -4.94 -2.15 -13.12
N LYS A 115 -4.72 -3.44 -13.46
CA LYS A 115 -5.79 -4.43 -13.59
C LYS A 115 -6.47 -4.74 -12.24
N VAL A 116 -5.85 -4.37 -11.13
CA VAL A 116 -6.44 -4.39 -9.78
C VAL A 116 -7.74 -3.59 -9.69
N LEU A 117 -7.90 -2.53 -10.49
CA LEU A 117 -9.13 -1.74 -10.55
C LEU A 117 -10.35 -2.56 -11.02
N ARG A 118 -10.12 -3.74 -11.61
CA ARG A 118 -11.16 -4.66 -12.08
C ARG A 118 -11.38 -5.84 -11.12
N ALA A 119 -10.71 -5.87 -9.97
CA ALA A 119 -10.91 -6.93 -8.99
C ALA A 119 -12.33 -6.86 -8.40
N PRO A 120 -13.05 -7.98 -8.25
CA PRO A 120 -14.37 -8.02 -7.63
C PRO A 120 -14.42 -7.38 -6.23
N SER A 121 -13.31 -7.45 -5.49
CA SER A 121 -13.14 -6.91 -4.14
C SER A 121 -12.57 -5.49 -4.09
N PHE A 122 -12.45 -4.80 -5.22
CA PHE A 122 -11.89 -3.44 -5.26
C PHE A 122 -12.69 -2.48 -4.36
N GLY A 123 -14.01 -2.61 -4.30
CA GLY A 123 -14.86 -1.81 -3.39
C GLY A 123 -14.46 -1.96 -1.92
N ALA A 124 -14.22 -3.20 -1.45
CA ALA A 124 -13.77 -3.47 -0.09
C ALA A 124 -12.35 -2.89 0.18
N MET A 125 -11.47 -2.89 -0.82
CA MET A 125 -10.16 -2.24 -0.70
C MET A 125 -10.29 -0.73 -0.57
N VAL A 126 -11.21 -0.11 -1.31
CA VAL A 126 -11.51 1.32 -1.19
C VAL A 126 -12.08 1.64 0.19
N GLU A 127 -13.00 0.82 0.72
CA GLU A 127 -13.54 0.97 2.08
C GLU A 127 -12.44 0.95 3.14
N LEU A 128 -11.53 -0.03 3.09
CA LEU A 128 -10.38 -0.08 4.00
C LEU A 128 -9.44 1.11 3.79
N GLY A 129 -9.20 1.50 2.54
CA GLY A 129 -8.44 2.70 2.20
C GLY A 129 -9.02 3.94 2.88
N VAL A 130 -10.33 4.17 2.75
CA VAL A 130 -11.04 5.29 3.40
C VAL A 130 -10.94 5.21 4.91
N LEU A 131 -11.05 4.02 5.51
CA LEU A 131 -10.85 3.85 6.96
C LEU A 131 -9.45 4.29 7.39
N LEU A 132 -8.41 3.89 6.65
CA LEU A 132 -7.03 4.31 6.90
C LEU A 132 -6.83 5.81 6.67
N LEU A 133 -7.55 6.41 5.72
CA LEU A 133 -7.55 7.86 5.50
C LEU A 133 -8.17 8.62 6.67
N VAL A 134 -9.30 8.14 7.21
CA VAL A 134 -9.93 8.71 8.40
C VAL A 134 -9.00 8.57 9.61
N LEU A 135 -8.35 7.42 9.78
CA LEU A 135 -7.37 7.19 10.83
C LEU A 135 -6.17 8.15 10.71
N PHE A 136 -5.66 8.35 9.49
CA PHE A 136 -4.60 9.31 9.20
C PHE A 136 -5.04 10.75 9.51
N GLY A 137 -6.25 11.15 9.08
CA GLY A 137 -6.80 12.48 9.39
C GLY A 137 -6.96 12.73 10.88
N ALA A 138 -7.44 11.72 11.62
CA ALA A 138 -7.51 11.77 13.08
C ALA A 138 -6.11 11.93 13.70
N TRP A 139 -5.12 11.18 13.22
CA TRP A 139 -3.73 11.33 13.68
C TRP A 139 -3.19 12.73 13.42
N ILE A 140 -3.39 13.29 12.22
CA ILE A 140 -3.00 14.67 11.89
C ILE A 140 -3.67 15.67 12.83
N GLY A 141 -4.97 15.52 13.09
CA GLY A 141 -5.70 16.37 14.04
C GLY A 141 -5.10 16.31 15.44
N VAL A 142 -4.78 15.12 15.94
CA VAL A 142 -4.14 14.93 17.25
C VAL A 142 -2.71 15.48 17.26
N ALA A 143 -1.92 15.26 16.21
CA ALA A 143 -0.58 15.81 16.08
C ALA A 143 -0.59 17.35 16.09
N ASN A 144 -1.54 17.96 15.39
CA ASN A 144 -1.75 19.40 15.43
C ASN A 144 -2.19 19.88 16.82
N ALA A 145 -3.09 19.15 17.50
CA ALA A 145 -3.50 19.50 18.86
C ALA A 145 -2.31 19.47 19.84
N ILE A 146 -1.44 18.46 19.75
CA ILE A 146 -0.20 18.37 20.53
C ILE A 146 0.69 19.57 20.21
N TYR A 147 0.92 19.85 18.93
CA TYR A 147 1.72 21.00 18.51
C TYR A 147 1.19 22.32 19.09
N VAL A 148 -0.10 22.59 18.92
CA VAL A 148 -0.74 23.83 19.39
C VAL A 148 -0.71 23.94 20.91
N SER A 149 -0.82 22.82 21.64
CA SER A 149 -0.71 22.81 23.10
C SER A 149 0.68 23.23 23.61
N ILE A 150 1.72 23.06 22.81
CA ILE A 150 3.11 23.31 23.18
C ILE A 150 3.62 24.64 22.60
N PHE A 151 3.40 24.88 21.30
CA PHE A 151 3.95 26.02 20.55
C PHE A 151 2.90 27.09 20.20
N GLY A 152 1.63 26.86 20.54
CA GLY A 152 0.52 27.75 20.17
C GLY A 152 0.17 27.65 18.69
N HIS A 153 -0.55 28.66 18.18
CA HIS A 153 -1.12 28.65 16.82
C HIS A 153 -0.15 29.15 15.73
N ALA A 154 1.08 29.54 16.10
CA ALA A 154 2.08 29.97 15.13
C ALA A 154 2.48 28.78 14.25
N ALA A 155 2.54 28.98 12.94
CA ALA A 155 2.96 27.91 12.04
C ALA A 155 4.46 27.59 12.24
N ALA A 156 4.84 26.31 12.22
CA ALA A 156 6.24 25.90 12.38
C ALA A 156 7.18 26.60 11.38
N ALA A 157 6.72 26.81 10.14
CA ALA A 157 7.48 27.51 9.10
C ALA A 157 7.71 29.01 9.38
N SER A 158 6.97 29.61 10.31
CA SER A 158 7.13 31.00 10.73
C SER A 158 8.06 31.17 11.94
N ILE A 159 8.48 30.07 12.57
CA ILE A 159 9.35 30.08 13.74
C ILE A 159 10.83 30.08 13.29
N PRO A 160 11.61 31.14 13.56
CA PRO A 160 13.04 31.14 13.28
C PRO A 160 13.74 30.03 14.07
N ASP A 161 14.66 29.33 13.40
CA ASP A 161 15.42 28.22 13.97
C ASP A 161 14.55 27.13 14.61
N PHE A 162 13.37 26.85 14.02
CA PHE A 162 12.42 25.86 14.53
C PHE A 162 13.10 24.51 14.82
N ALA A 163 13.97 24.05 13.92
CA ALA A 163 14.70 22.79 14.11
C ALA A 163 15.59 22.82 15.37
N THR A 164 16.33 23.90 15.58
CA THR A 164 17.16 24.06 16.78
C THR A 164 16.27 24.07 18.03
N ARG A 165 15.18 24.83 18.04
CA ARG A 165 14.25 24.86 19.17
C ARG A 165 13.69 23.48 19.50
N VAL A 166 13.25 22.74 18.50
CA VAL A 166 12.70 21.39 18.69
C VAL A 166 13.74 20.42 19.27
N LEU A 167 15.02 20.58 18.91
CA LEU A 167 16.08 19.67 19.35
C LEU A 167 16.74 20.07 20.67
N THR A 168 16.66 21.34 21.07
CA THR A 168 17.41 21.85 22.24
C THR A 168 16.53 22.33 23.39
N THR A 169 15.22 22.51 23.20
CA THR A 169 14.34 23.03 24.26
C THR A 169 13.43 21.94 24.87
N PRO A 170 13.06 22.06 26.15
CA PRO A 170 12.14 21.11 26.81
C PRO A 170 10.80 20.96 26.09
N GLU A 171 10.29 22.04 25.50
CA GLU A 171 9.06 22.05 24.70
C GLU A 171 9.23 21.20 23.43
N GLY A 172 10.38 21.33 22.77
CA GLY A 172 10.77 20.52 21.63
C GLY A 172 10.83 19.03 21.95
N TRP A 173 11.48 18.66 23.06
CA TRP A 173 11.55 17.29 23.54
C TRP A 173 10.17 16.75 23.94
N SER A 174 9.31 17.58 24.54
CA SER A 174 7.93 17.20 24.85
C SER A 174 7.14 16.90 23.57
N LEU A 175 7.29 17.73 22.53
CA LEU A 175 6.68 17.50 21.22
C LEU A 175 7.17 16.18 20.60
N ILE A 176 8.48 15.91 20.65
CA ILE A 176 9.06 14.67 20.12
C ILE A 176 8.52 13.45 20.88
N ILE A 177 8.62 13.42 22.21
CA ILE A 177 8.25 12.25 23.01
C ILE A 177 6.75 11.97 22.92
N VAL A 178 5.92 12.99 23.15
CA VAL A 178 4.45 12.83 23.12
C VAL A 178 3.97 12.59 21.70
N GLY A 179 4.47 13.36 20.72
CA GLY A 179 4.14 13.21 19.31
C GLY A 179 4.52 11.85 18.75
N CYS A 180 5.73 11.37 19.02
CA CYS A 180 6.17 10.03 18.62
C CYS A 180 5.39 8.93 19.35
N GLY A 181 5.11 9.10 20.65
CA GLY A 181 4.33 8.13 21.42
C GLY A 181 2.91 7.97 20.87
N VAL A 182 2.21 9.08 20.62
CA VAL A 182 0.87 9.06 20.03
C VAL A 182 0.91 8.55 18.59
N GLY A 183 1.86 9.01 17.77
CA GLY A 183 2.06 8.52 16.41
C GLY A 183 2.31 7.02 16.36
N PHE A 184 3.07 6.48 17.32
CA PHE A 184 3.30 5.04 17.48
C PHE A 184 2.00 4.29 17.75
N LEU A 185 1.11 4.80 18.61
CA LEU A 185 -0.19 4.18 18.86
C LEU A 185 -1.07 4.14 17.59
N PHE A 186 -1.10 5.24 16.82
CA PHE A 186 -1.79 5.26 15.53
C PHE A 186 -1.18 4.28 14.52
N ALA A 187 0.15 4.17 14.48
CA ALA A 187 0.85 3.22 13.61
C ALA A 187 0.54 1.76 14.00
N VAL A 188 0.51 1.44 15.30
CA VAL A 188 0.10 0.12 15.80
C VAL A 188 -1.34 -0.18 15.40
N LEU A 189 -2.26 0.78 15.57
CA LEU A 189 -3.65 0.60 15.17
C LEU A 189 -3.78 0.37 13.66
N ALA A 190 -3.10 1.17 12.84
CA ALA A 190 -3.07 1.01 11.39
C ALA A 190 -2.55 -0.37 10.98
N LEU A 191 -1.41 -0.79 11.55
CA LEU A 191 -0.84 -2.12 11.32
C LEU A 191 -1.83 -3.24 11.68
N CYS A 192 -2.44 -3.15 12.86
CA CYS A 192 -3.42 -4.13 13.35
C CYS A 192 -4.60 -4.32 12.39
N VAL A 193 -5.10 -3.23 11.78
CA VAL A 193 -6.26 -3.31 10.89
C VAL A 193 -5.89 -3.64 9.43
N SER A 194 -4.63 -3.43 9.00
CA SER A 194 -4.28 -3.49 7.57
C SER A 194 -3.25 -4.55 7.18
N VAL A 195 -2.41 -5.07 8.08
CA VAL A 195 -1.19 -5.83 7.73
C VAL A 195 -1.43 -7.01 6.78
N VAL A 196 -2.58 -7.69 6.91
CA VAL A 196 -2.99 -8.78 6.00
C VAL A 196 -4.29 -8.50 5.27
N SER A 197 -4.93 -7.35 5.51
CA SER A 197 -6.28 -7.08 5.02
C SER A 197 -6.32 -6.86 3.51
N PHE A 198 -5.46 -5.99 2.97
CA PHE A 198 -5.37 -5.77 1.52
C PHE A 198 -5.01 -7.04 0.73
N PRO A 199 -3.93 -7.78 1.08
CA PRO A 199 -3.60 -8.99 0.33
C PRO A 199 -4.68 -10.08 0.46
N LEU A 200 -5.38 -10.19 1.61
CA LEU A 200 -6.51 -11.11 1.74
C LEU A 200 -7.68 -10.73 0.82
N MET A 201 -8.05 -9.45 0.78
CA MET A 201 -9.10 -8.96 -0.12
C MET A 201 -8.72 -9.21 -1.59
N LEU A 202 -7.43 -9.08 -1.93
CA LEU A 202 -6.95 -9.31 -3.30
C LEU A 202 -6.92 -10.79 -3.67
N ASP A 203 -6.42 -11.65 -2.78
CA ASP A 203 -6.25 -13.09 -3.00
C ASP A 203 -7.59 -13.85 -2.95
N ARG A 204 -8.48 -13.47 -2.03
CA ARG A 204 -9.69 -14.25 -1.69
C ARG A 204 -11.00 -13.49 -1.82
N HIS A 205 -10.99 -12.28 -2.35
CA HIS A 205 -12.18 -11.43 -2.51
C HIS A 205 -12.98 -11.22 -1.20
N ALA A 206 -12.28 -11.19 -0.06
CA ALA A 206 -12.88 -10.97 1.25
C ALA A 206 -13.51 -9.57 1.36
N THR A 207 -14.50 -9.43 2.25
CA THR A 207 -15.05 -8.12 2.65
C THR A 207 -14.04 -7.36 3.52
N ALA A 208 -14.19 -6.02 3.61
CA ALA A 208 -13.32 -5.21 4.45
C ALA A 208 -13.38 -5.63 5.94
N ILE A 209 -14.59 -5.97 6.42
CA ILE A 209 -14.80 -6.40 7.81
C ILE A 209 -14.10 -7.72 8.10
N ASP A 210 -14.24 -8.72 7.21
CA ASP A 210 -13.61 -10.03 7.39
C ASP A 210 -12.08 -9.94 7.30
N ALA A 211 -11.58 -9.06 6.43
CA ALA A 211 -10.17 -8.75 6.30
C ALA A 211 -9.60 -8.13 7.58
N ILE A 212 -10.25 -7.10 8.13
CA ILE A 212 -9.85 -6.47 9.39
C ILE A 212 -9.87 -7.48 10.54
N ARG A 213 -10.93 -8.28 10.68
CA ARG A 213 -11.02 -9.32 11.72
C ARG A 213 -9.89 -10.34 11.61
N THR A 214 -9.58 -10.76 10.38
CA THR A 214 -8.46 -11.68 10.12
C THR A 214 -7.13 -11.03 10.48
N SER A 215 -6.96 -9.76 10.17
CA SER A 215 -5.76 -9.00 10.53
C SER A 215 -5.56 -8.88 12.03
N LEU A 216 -6.62 -8.54 12.77
CA LEU A 216 -6.59 -8.51 14.23
C LEU A 216 -6.22 -9.88 14.81
N ARG A 217 -6.86 -10.96 14.33
CA ARG A 217 -6.53 -12.32 14.77
C ARG A 217 -5.07 -12.67 14.45
N ALA A 218 -4.57 -12.29 13.28
CA ALA A 218 -3.18 -12.54 12.87
C ALA A 218 -2.18 -11.86 13.79
N VAL A 219 -2.45 -10.60 14.18
CA VAL A 219 -1.63 -9.87 15.14
C VAL A 219 -1.70 -10.47 16.54
N THR A 220 -2.90 -10.82 17.03
CA THR A 220 -3.03 -11.44 18.36
C THR A 220 -2.38 -12.81 18.45
N ALA A 221 -2.34 -13.57 17.35
CA ALA A 221 -1.69 -14.88 17.29
C ALA A 221 -0.16 -14.78 17.19
N ASN A 222 0.35 -13.65 16.65
CA ASN A 222 1.76 -13.43 16.33
C ASN A 222 2.28 -12.06 16.80
N PRO A 223 2.11 -11.68 18.08
CA PRO A 223 2.37 -10.31 18.52
C PRO A 223 3.85 -9.90 18.35
N VAL A 224 4.78 -10.81 18.63
CA VAL A 224 6.22 -10.55 18.50
C VAL A 224 6.63 -10.38 17.04
N ALA A 225 6.17 -11.28 16.16
CA ALA A 225 6.51 -11.21 14.74
C ALA A 225 5.88 -9.97 14.08
N MET A 226 4.65 -9.61 14.44
CA MET A 226 3.98 -8.42 13.90
C MET A 226 4.58 -7.13 14.43
N ALA A 227 5.01 -7.08 15.70
CA ALA A 227 5.78 -5.96 16.23
C ALA A 227 7.13 -5.83 15.51
N GLY A 228 7.83 -6.94 15.28
CA GLY A 228 9.07 -6.98 14.50
C GLY A 228 8.87 -6.49 13.06
N TRP A 229 7.77 -6.91 12.41
CA TRP A 229 7.41 -6.42 11.08
C TRP A 229 7.14 -4.91 11.07
N GLY A 230 6.35 -4.42 12.03
CA GLY A 230 6.09 -2.99 12.17
C GLY A 230 7.39 -2.18 12.36
N LEU A 231 8.34 -2.70 13.14
CA LEU A 231 9.64 -2.06 13.35
C LEU A 231 10.48 -2.06 12.06
N ILE A 232 10.49 -3.15 11.31
CA ILE A 232 11.15 -3.24 9.99
C ILE A 232 10.59 -2.19 9.04
N VAL A 233 9.26 -2.11 8.93
CA VAL A 233 8.58 -1.12 8.08
C VAL A 233 8.97 0.29 8.50
N ALA A 234 8.88 0.62 9.80
CA ALA A 234 9.24 1.94 10.31
C ALA A 234 10.71 2.30 10.02
N ALA A 235 11.65 1.38 10.31
CA ALA A 235 13.08 1.60 10.10
C ALA A 235 13.41 1.81 8.61
N LEU A 236 12.86 0.97 7.72
CA LEU A 236 13.09 1.10 6.28
C LEU A 236 12.48 2.39 5.73
N LEU A 237 11.30 2.81 6.20
CA LEU A 237 10.71 4.09 5.79
C LEU A 237 11.56 5.28 6.24
N VAL A 238 12.10 5.25 7.47
CA VAL A 238 13.04 6.28 7.94
C VAL A 238 14.28 6.30 7.06
N ILE A 239 14.95 5.16 6.87
CA ILE A 239 16.17 5.05 6.06
C ILE A 239 15.92 5.50 4.62
N GLY A 240 14.81 5.08 4.01
CA GLY A 240 14.44 5.44 2.63
C GLY A 240 14.07 6.92 2.47
N SER A 241 13.66 7.59 3.55
CA SER A 241 13.32 9.01 3.54
C SER A 241 14.55 9.92 3.66
N LEU A 242 15.63 9.46 4.32
CA LEU A 242 16.88 10.23 4.51
C LEU A 242 17.47 10.84 3.22
N PRO A 243 17.57 10.12 2.08
CA PRO A 243 18.06 10.69 0.83
C PRO A 243 16.96 11.50 0.10
N LEU A 244 16.35 12.48 0.78
CA LEU A 244 15.27 13.34 0.26
C LEU A 244 14.13 12.54 -0.38
N PHE A 245 13.67 11.48 0.31
CA PHE A 245 12.61 10.57 -0.16
C PHE A 245 12.94 9.74 -1.42
N VAL A 246 14.11 9.90 -2.04
CA VAL A 246 14.52 9.12 -3.23
C VAL A 246 14.62 7.63 -2.91
N GLY A 247 15.08 7.28 -1.70
CA GLY A 247 15.20 5.90 -1.25
C GLY A 247 13.86 5.18 -1.13
N LEU A 248 12.75 5.91 -1.01
CA LEU A 248 11.40 5.33 -1.03
C LEU A 248 11.06 4.70 -2.39
N ALA A 249 11.73 5.09 -3.48
CA ALA A 249 11.61 4.45 -4.79
C ALA A 249 11.99 2.96 -4.76
N VAL A 250 12.81 2.55 -3.79
CA VAL A 250 13.24 1.17 -3.57
C VAL A 250 12.50 0.56 -2.38
N VAL A 251 12.42 1.29 -1.26
CA VAL A 251 11.83 0.78 -0.02
C VAL A 251 10.34 0.44 -0.19
N LEU A 252 9.55 1.31 -0.83
CA LEU A 252 8.10 1.08 -0.96
C LEU A 252 7.78 -0.14 -1.83
N PRO A 253 8.39 -0.34 -3.02
CA PRO A 253 8.21 -1.56 -3.79
C PRO A 253 8.56 -2.83 -3.02
N VAL A 254 9.73 -2.84 -2.37
CA VAL A 254 10.22 -4.00 -1.62
C VAL A 254 9.28 -4.34 -0.47
N LEU A 255 8.83 -3.34 0.30
CA LEU A 255 7.86 -3.55 1.38
C LEU A 255 6.50 -4.04 0.86
N GLY A 256 6.04 -3.53 -0.29
CA GLY A 256 4.82 -4.01 -0.94
C GLY A 256 4.92 -5.49 -1.29
N HIS A 257 5.96 -5.89 -2.01
CA HIS A 257 6.18 -7.30 -2.36
C HIS A 257 6.37 -8.18 -1.12
N ALA A 258 7.18 -7.74 -0.15
CA ALA A 258 7.44 -8.50 1.06
C ALA A 258 6.19 -8.69 1.94
N THR A 259 5.27 -7.71 1.98
CA THR A 259 4.00 -7.85 2.71
C THR A 259 3.11 -8.93 2.10
N TRP A 260 3.14 -9.11 0.78
CA TRP A 260 2.46 -10.23 0.12
C TRP A 260 3.00 -11.58 0.61
N HIS A 261 4.33 -11.73 0.62
CA HIS A 261 5.00 -12.95 1.11
C HIS A 261 4.73 -13.21 2.60
N LEU A 262 4.70 -12.15 3.42
CA LEU A 262 4.32 -12.25 4.82
C LEU A 262 2.88 -12.77 4.97
N TYR A 263 1.93 -12.19 4.23
CA TYR A 263 0.53 -12.65 4.20
C TYR A 263 0.43 -14.14 3.86
N ARG A 264 1.15 -14.60 2.84
CA ARG A 264 1.17 -16.01 2.42
C ARG A 264 1.71 -16.95 3.50
N ARG A 265 2.60 -16.48 4.38
CA ARG A 265 3.07 -17.26 5.53
C ARG A 265 2.11 -17.28 6.71
N VAL A 266 1.41 -16.17 6.94
CA VAL A 266 0.42 -16.04 8.01
C VAL A 266 -0.80 -16.93 7.74
N GLY A 267 -1.18 -17.11 6.48
CA GLY A 267 -2.28 -17.97 6.08
C GLY A 267 -1.91 -19.37 5.61
N GLU A 268 -2.89 -20.27 5.59
CA GLU A 268 -2.77 -21.50 4.82
C GLU A 268 -2.85 -21.23 3.30
N PRO A 269 -2.12 -21.99 2.46
CA PRO A 269 -2.29 -21.97 1.01
C PRO A 269 -3.77 -22.07 0.65
N ASN A 270 -4.26 -21.19 -0.22
CA ASN A 270 -5.65 -21.20 -0.64
C ASN A 270 -5.97 -22.54 -1.33
N PRO A 271 -6.85 -23.39 -0.77
CA PRO A 271 -7.20 -24.67 -1.40
C PRO A 271 -8.05 -24.49 -2.66
N ASN A 272 -8.72 -23.33 -2.82
CA ASN A 272 -9.56 -22.98 -3.96
C ASN A 272 -9.12 -21.61 -4.53
N PRO A 273 -8.01 -21.53 -5.28
CA PRO A 273 -7.68 -20.32 -6.01
C PRO A 273 -8.82 -19.96 -6.97
N PRO A 274 -9.20 -18.67 -7.14
CA PRO A 274 -10.20 -18.28 -8.12
C PRO A 274 -9.84 -18.83 -9.51
N ASP A 275 -10.82 -19.41 -10.20
CA ASP A 275 -10.67 -19.89 -11.58
C ASP A 275 -10.35 -18.69 -12.50
N ALA A 276 -9.06 -18.43 -12.69
CA ALA A 276 -8.64 -17.52 -13.75
C ALA A 276 -8.80 -18.27 -15.08
N PRO A 277 -9.40 -17.64 -16.11
CA PRO A 277 -9.42 -18.24 -17.44
C PRO A 277 -7.99 -18.64 -17.82
N PRO A 278 -7.78 -19.84 -18.39
CA PRO A 278 -6.45 -20.26 -18.80
C PRO A 278 -5.86 -19.18 -19.70
N PRO A 279 -4.57 -18.81 -19.52
CA PRO A 279 -3.94 -17.81 -20.35
C PRO A 279 -4.14 -18.23 -21.82
N PRO A 280 -4.56 -17.30 -22.70
CA PRO A 280 -4.78 -17.63 -24.09
C PRO A 280 -3.51 -18.30 -24.63
N PRO A 281 -3.62 -19.43 -25.37
CA PRO A 281 -2.46 -20.14 -25.88
C PRO A 281 -1.58 -19.12 -26.62
N LYS A 282 -0.27 -19.14 -26.32
CA LYS A 282 0.73 -18.26 -26.93
C LYS A 282 0.73 -18.47 -28.45
N GLY A 283 -0.15 -17.76 -29.15
CA GLY A 283 -0.01 -17.54 -30.58
C GLY A 283 1.21 -16.67 -30.75
N ARG A 284 2.26 -17.20 -31.38
CA ARG A 284 3.27 -16.35 -32.03
C ARG A 284 2.48 -15.43 -32.96
N ARG A 285 2.27 -14.17 -32.56
CA ARG A 285 1.83 -13.14 -33.49
C ARG A 285 2.96 -12.99 -34.49
N TYR A 286 2.85 -13.69 -35.61
CA TYR A 286 3.73 -13.49 -36.74
C TYR A 286 3.43 -12.08 -37.25
N ALA A 287 4.46 -11.30 -37.60
CA ALA A 287 4.27 -9.96 -38.16
C ALA A 287 3.39 -9.93 -39.44
N ALA A 288 3.05 -11.12 -39.97
CA ALA A 288 2.12 -11.32 -41.07
C ALA A 288 0.62 -11.24 -40.68
N ASP A 289 0.27 -11.26 -39.39
CA ASP A 289 -1.12 -11.12 -38.92
C ASP A 289 -1.58 -9.64 -38.85
N PHE A 290 -0.77 -8.71 -39.37
CA PHE A 290 -1.20 -7.34 -39.58
C PHE A 290 -2.32 -7.34 -40.63
N PRO A 291 -3.51 -6.79 -40.36
CA PRO A 291 -4.57 -6.75 -41.35
C PRO A 291 -4.11 -5.89 -42.53
N ALA A 292 -3.76 -6.53 -43.65
CA ALA A 292 -3.42 -5.89 -44.91
C ALA A 292 -4.58 -5.04 -45.49
N ASN A 293 -5.74 -5.11 -44.84
CA ASN A 293 -6.99 -4.43 -45.17
C ASN A 293 -6.98 -2.94 -44.78
N LEU A 294 -5.91 -2.43 -44.15
CA LEU A 294 -5.77 -1.02 -43.77
C LEU A 294 -5.23 -0.11 -44.90
N PHE A 295 -4.82 -0.67 -46.03
CA PHE A 295 -4.36 0.11 -47.19
C PHE A 295 -5.22 -0.19 -48.42
N PRO A 296 -6.30 0.56 -48.67
CA PRO A 296 -6.99 0.51 -49.95
C PRO A 296 -6.09 1.20 -50.97
N TRP A 297 -5.24 0.44 -51.66
CA TRP A 297 -4.55 0.95 -52.84
C TRP A 297 -5.61 1.25 -53.91
N SER A 298 -5.78 2.52 -54.23
CA SER A 298 -6.60 2.98 -55.35
C SER A 298 -6.07 2.36 -56.65
N ARG A 299 -6.79 1.39 -57.20
CA ARG A 299 -6.71 1.10 -58.63
C ARG A 299 -7.57 2.14 -59.36
N GLU A 300 -6.99 3.29 -59.61
CA GLU A 300 -7.45 4.17 -60.68
C GLU A 300 -6.65 3.84 -61.95
N GLY A 301 -7.37 3.54 -63.02
CA GLY A 301 -6.81 3.51 -64.37
C GLY A 301 -6.96 2.19 -65.11
N GLU A 302 -8.19 1.81 -65.49
CA GLU A 302 -8.50 1.27 -66.83
C GLU A 302 -9.96 1.58 -67.16
N GLN A 303 -10.19 2.75 -67.77
CA GLN A 303 -11.08 3.01 -68.92
C GLN A 303 -10.96 4.47 -69.34
#